data_AF-T2MFV5-F1
#
_entry.id   AF-T2MFV5-F1
#
_cell.length_a   1.000
_cell.length_b   1.000
_cell.length_c   1.000
_cell.angle_alpha   90.00
_cell.angle_beta   90.00
_cell.angle_gamma   90.00
#
_symmetry.space_group_name_H-M   'P 1'
#
loop_
_entity.id
_entity.type
_entity.pdbx_description
1 polymer ?
#
loop_
_entity_poly.entity_id
_entity_poly.type
_entity_poly.pdbx_seq_one_letter_code
_entity_poly.pdbx_strand_id
1 'polypeptide(L)'
;MVKTQSCLRNKSYRYASAPRMITRRRTSLPKKVHFLQLQDIKRTTNVLRSSAIRSLFMQAKSFDELPHEVVTLILTYFNAKDLIMLRCINRRFKELIDGNSTIWSQVSYQGLWPTSAQEESLFHRGASCSNIECLVKLGLSHLYHYNLISGSEKNEKLVKHNANLAAAYFCQLDTCIAPKKPITWMLIRPPWSNRSVCLKQAIQSQMLEMTSLSTNGAICYNIGRVLALESDIHSKDVSKNFHMSSLDGCSHGAFQELLVQNTSDCDSGRKLQWFRDLKKCVQMKNQEALFMLANFYIVNRQKQCLKEEEATSFCENLFSKNTCIRYDKLETFQPKINSLMRCILVDWLAEVAYMKDMSHQVIHAAVQYVDRYLTTRVIERTKLQLLGITCLLLAAKSHYDPRPQLHILTVRESSWLTDQTYQYEDVVRMMGEIIATFKGDLWMPSSWDYLNLLQSFEEVSLQTKHLSHYLHDLSMLFTCFGRL
;
A
#
# COMPACT_ATOMS: atom_id res chain seq x y z
N MET A 1 -38.40 -4.75 29.41
CA MET A 1 -38.15 -5.61 30.59
C MET A 1 -36.65 -5.72 30.79
N VAL A 2 -36.20 -5.20 31.93
CA VAL A 2 -34.84 -5.26 32.47
C VAL A 2 -34.44 -6.71 32.73
N LYS A 3 -33.19 -7.09 32.41
CA LYS A 3 -32.27 -7.78 33.34
C LYS A 3 -30.86 -7.94 32.76
N THR A 4 -29.98 -7.12 33.32
CA THR A 4 -28.54 -7.30 33.53
C THR A 4 -28.26 -8.50 34.45
N GLN A 5 -27.15 -9.21 34.23
CA GLN A 5 -26.31 -9.93 35.22
C GLN A 5 -25.13 -10.57 34.45
N SER A 6 -23.93 -10.00 34.45
CA SER A 6 -22.87 -10.15 35.46
C SER A 6 -22.42 -11.61 35.72
N CYS A 7 -21.27 -11.99 35.17
CA CYS A 7 -20.39 -13.00 35.77
C CYS A 7 -18.92 -12.69 35.44
N LEU A 8 -18.36 -11.76 36.22
CA LEU A 8 -16.93 -11.70 36.53
C LEU A 8 -16.73 -12.50 37.82
N ARG A 9 -15.95 -13.58 37.77
CA ARG A 9 -15.27 -14.14 38.96
C ARG A 9 -13.87 -14.63 38.61
N ASN A 10 -12.90 -13.81 39.02
CA ASN A 10 -11.68 -14.17 39.73
C ASN A 10 -11.04 -15.53 39.42
N LYS A 11 -9.96 -15.51 38.63
CA LYS A 11 -8.80 -16.36 38.89
C LYS A 11 -7.53 -15.52 38.89
N SER A 12 -7.10 -15.21 40.10
CA SER A 12 -5.79 -14.70 40.46
C SER A 12 -4.73 -15.78 40.19
N TYR A 13 -3.83 -15.52 39.23
CA TYR A 13 -2.61 -16.31 39.07
C TYR A 13 -1.41 -15.49 39.55
N ARG A 14 -0.74 -16.04 40.56
CA ARG A 14 0.40 -15.48 41.27
C ARG A 14 1.59 -15.30 40.34
N TYR A 15 2.21 -14.13 40.41
CA TYR A 15 3.56 -13.86 39.93
C TYR A 15 4.55 -14.75 40.71
N ALA A 16 5.32 -15.58 39.99
CA ALA A 16 6.51 -16.22 40.51
C ALA A 16 7.72 -15.71 39.72
N SER A 17 8.49 -14.85 40.38
CA SER A 17 9.80 -14.37 39.96
C SER A 17 10.89 -15.33 40.46
N ALA A 18 11.75 -15.80 39.55
CA ALA A 18 13.18 -16.02 39.80
C ALA A 18 13.92 -16.37 38.49
N PRO A 19 15.11 -15.81 38.22
CA PRO A 19 15.83 -15.97 36.97
C PRO A 19 16.73 -17.21 36.98
N ARG A 20 16.68 -18.03 35.92
CA ARG A 20 17.71 -19.04 35.67
C ARG A 20 18.81 -18.43 34.79
N MET A 21 20.00 -18.31 35.38
CA MET A 21 21.25 -18.02 34.67
C MET A 21 21.45 -19.01 33.52
N ILE A 22 21.46 -18.51 32.28
CA ILE A 22 21.93 -19.27 31.12
C ILE A 22 23.40 -18.91 30.90
N THR A 23 24.26 -19.85 31.27
CA THR A 23 25.68 -19.86 30.96
C THR A 23 25.91 -19.75 29.45
N ARG A 24 26.78 -18.83 29.03
CA ARG A 24 27.27 -18.66 27.64
C ARG A 24 27.75 -20.00 27.05
N ARG A 25 26.93 -20.62 26.20
CA ARG A 25 27.42 -21.60 25.21
C ARG A 25 27.79 -20.85 23.94
N ARG A 26 29.08 -20.84 23.60
CA ARG A 26 29.57 -20.48 22.26
C ARG A 26 28.83 -21.38 21.26
N THR A 27 27.94 -20.81 20.47
CA THR A 27 27.28 -21.51 19.37
C THR A 27 28.32 -21.71 18.26
N SER A 28 28.84 -22.93 18.16
CA SER A 28 29.56 -23.38 16.98
C SER A 28 28.63 -23.28 15.76
N LEU A 29 29.08 -22.61 14.70
CA LEU A 29 28.44 -22.60 13.39
C LEU A 29 28.05 -24.04 12.99
N PRO A 30 26.82 -24.27 12.48
CA PRO A 30 26.40 -25.60 12.05
C PRO A 30 27.32 -26.09 10.93
N LYS A 31 28.12 -27.10 11.23
CA LYS A 31 28.89 -27.87 10.25
C LYS A 31 27.88 -28.68 9.42
N LYS A 32 27.77 -28.35 8.13
CA LYS A 32 26.83 -28.88 7.10
C LYS A 32 25.55 -28.05 6.94
N VAL A 33 25.70 -26.89 6.31
CA VAL A 33 24.61 -26.31 5.51
C VAL A 33 24.43 -27.22 4.29
N HIS A 34 23.24 -27.79 4.10
CA HIS A 34 22.92 -28.48 2.85
C HIS A 34 23.05 -27.44 1.72
N PHE A 35 24.08 -27.60 0.89
CA PHE A 35 24.36 -26.68 -0.21
C PHE A 35 23.23 -26.75 -1.23
N LEU A 36 22.52 -25.64 -1.43
CA LEU A 36 21.60 -25.48 -2.56
C LEU A 36 22.40 -25.75 -3.84
N GLN A 37 22.11 -26.86 -4.51
CA GLN A 37 22.70 -27.14 -5.81
C GLN A 37 22.09 -26.19 -6.85
N LEU A 38 22.81 -25.90 -7.94
CA LEU A 38 22.27 -25.11 -9.07
C LEU A 38 20.91 -25.67 -9.55
N GLN A 39 20.69 -26.99 -9.40
CA GLN A 39 19.43 -27.66 -9.69
C GLN A 39 18.28 -27.28 -8.76
N ASP A 40 18.55 -27.02 -7.47
CA ASP A 40 17.54 -26.55 -6.50
C ASP A 40 17.12 -25.11 -6.80
N ILE A 41 18.08 -24.30 -7.29
CA ILE A 41 17.82 -22.94 -7.75
C ILE A 41 17.02 -22.96 -9.06
N LYS A 42 17.37 -23.83 -10.02
CA LYS A 42 16.61 -24.03 -11.27
C LYS A 42 15.14 -24.42 -11.01
N ARG A 43 14.86 -25.14 -9.92
CA ARG A 43 13.49 -25.49 -9.50
C ARG A 43 12.71 -24.33 -8.90
N THR A 44 13.40 -23.34 -8.31
CA THR A 44 12.79 -22.17 -7.66
C THR A 44 12.65 -20.96 -8.62
N THR A 45 13.51 -20.84 -9.64
CA THR A 45 13.55 -19.68 -10.55
C THR A 45 12.70 -19.83 -11.82
N ASN A 46 11.38 -19.98 -11.68
CA ASN A 46 10.44 -19.75 -12.80
C ASN A 46 10.33 -18.26 -13.21
N VAL A 47 11.16 -17.39 -12.62
CA VAL A 47 10.97 -15.93 -12.59
C VAL A 47 11.71 -15.18 -13.72
N LEU A 48 12.60 -15.86 -14.46
CA LEU A 48 13.30 -15.25 -15.60
C LEU A 48 12.35 -15.08 -16.80
N ARG A 49 11.85 -13.85 -16.99
CA ARG A 49 10.93 -13.49 -18.09
C ARG A 49 11.55 -13.53 -19.49
N SER A 50 12.88 -13.41 -19.59
CA SER A 50 13.59 -13.50 -20.87
C SER A 50 13.90 -14.96 -21.21
N SER A 51 13.37 -15.44 -22.34
CA SER A 51 13.60 -16.79 -22.86
C SER A 51 15.10 -17.05 -23.10
N ALA A 52 15.86 -16.05 -23.55
CA ALA A 52 17.30 -16.15 -23.78
C ALA A 52 18.09 -16.32 -22.46
N ILE A 53 17.78 -15.53 -21.44
CA ILE A 53 18.44 -15.63 -20.13
C ILE A 53 18.08 -16.94 -19.44
N ARG A 54 16.81 -17.37 -19.57
CA ARG A 54 16.35 -18.66 -19.07
C ARG A 54 17.07 -19.81 -19.77
N SER A 55 17.26 -19.75 -21.09
CA SER A 55 18.01 -20.76 -21.85
C SER A 55 19.45 -20.87 -21.37
N LEU A 56 20.16 -19.74 -21.26
CA LEU A 56 21.53 -19.69 -20.75
C LEU A 56 21.63 -20.25 -19.32
N PHE A 57 20.71 -19.85 -18.44
CA PHE A 57 20.66 -20.34 -17.06
C PHE A 57 20.39 -21.85 -16.97
N MET A 58 19.48 -22.37 -17.80
CA MET A 58 19.14 -23.80 -17.80
C MET A 58 20.26 -24.66 -18.39
N GLN A 59 21.03 -24.13 -19.34
CA GLN A 59 22.17 -24.83 -19.98
C GLN A 59 23.44 -24.83 -19.12
N ALA A 60 23.65 -23.79 -18.29
CA ALA A 60 24.82 -23.71 -17.41
C ALA A 60 24.85 -24.87 -16.39
N LYS A 61 26.02 -25.49 -16.22
CA LYS A 61 26.27 -26.57 -15.24
C LYS A 61 26.71 -26.01 -13.89
N SER A 62 27.29 -24.82 -13.86
CA SER A 62 27.68 -24.09 -12.66
C SER A 62 27.41 -22.59 -12.80
N PHE A 63 27.38 -21.85 -11.68
CA PHE A 63 27.33 -20.38 -11.73
C PHE A 63 28.59 -19.76 -12.34
N ASP A 64 29.71 -20.48 -12.37
CA ASP A 64 31.00 -20.02 -12.92
C ASP A 64 31.01 -19.92 -14.43
N GLU A 65 30.09 -20.61 -15.11
CA GLU A 65 29.88 -20.52 -16.55
C GLU A 65 29.02 -19.32 -16.96
N LEU A 66 28.37 -18.64 -16.00
CA LEU A 66 27.46 -17.53 -16.28
C LEU A 66 28.18 -16.17 -16.19
N PRO A 67 27.90 -15.24 -17.13
CA PRO A 67 28.38 -13.86 -17.05
C PRO A 67 27.94 -13.15 -15.76
N HIS A 68 28.74 -12.19 -15.29
CA HIS A 68 28.48 -11.45 -14.05
C HIS A 68 27.13 -10.74 -14.05
N GLU A 69 26.71 -10.20 -15.19
CA GLU A 69 25.46 -9.49 -15.38
C GLU A 69 24.27 -10.45 -15.22
N VAL A 70 24.39 -11.67 -15.76
CA VAL A 70 23.34 -12.69 -15.67
C VAL A 70 23.21 -13.17 -14.23
N VAL A 71 24.33 -13.42 -13.54
CA VAL A 71 24.33 -13.79 -12.11
C VAL A 71 23.72 -12.68 -11.26
N THR A 72 24.08 -11.42 -11.50
CA THR A 72 23.53 -10.25 -10.80
C THR A 72 22.01 -10.15 -10.98
N LEU A 73 21.51 -10.33 -12.20
CA LEU A 73 20.07 -10.37 -12.50
C LEU A 73 19.36 -11.55 -11.82
N ILE A 74 20.00 -12.72 -11.74
CA ILE A 74 19.42 -13.87 -11.06
C ILE A 74 19.31 -13.60 -9.56
N LEU A 75 20.34 -13.01 -8.95
CA LEU A 75 20.38 -12.69 -7.52
C LEU A 75 19.28 -11.70 -7.10
N THR A 76 18.80 -10.82 -8.00
CA THR A 76 17.70 -9.89 -7.65
C THR A 76 16.36 -10.58 -7.41
N TYR A 77 16.18 -11.82 -7.87
CA TYR A 77 14.95 -12.60 -7.66
C TYR A 77 14.94 -13.43 -6.37
N PHE A 78 16.05 -13.47 -5.63
CA PHE A 78 16.12 -14.19 -4.37
C PHE A 78 15.49 -13.39 -3.21
N ASN A 79 15.19 -14.09 -2.12
CA ASN A 79 14.90 -13.44 -0.86
C ASN A 79 16.21 -12.93 -0.22
N ALA A 80 16.14 -11.81 0.52
CA ALA A 80 17.29 -11.24 1.21
C ALA A 80 17.98 -12.21 2.18
N LYS A 81 17.23 -13.12 2.83
CA LYS A 81 17.83 -14.18 3.68
C LYS A 81 18.67 -15.15 2.86
N ASP A 82 18.22 -15.52 1.67
CA ASP A 82 18.95 -16.42 0.79
C ASP A 82 20.22 -15.77 0.25
N LEU A 83 20.18 -14.47 -0.06
CA LEU A 83 21.38 -13.73 -0.47
C LEU A 83 22.47 -13.74 0.60
N ILE A 84 22.12 -13.57 1.88
CA ILE A 84 23.11 -13.65 2.96
C ILE A 84 23.73 -15.05 3.03
N MET A 85 22.93 -16.10 2.79
CA MET A 85 23.47 -17.46 2.73
C MET A 85 24.40 -17.64 1.54
N LEU A 86 24.01 -17.18 0.34
CA LEU A 86 24.85 -17.23 -0.88
C LEU A 86 26.16 -16.46 -0.72
N ARG A 87 26.13 -15.31 -0.04
CA ARG A 87 27.30 -14.49 0.31
C ARG A 87 28.35 -15.29 1.10
N CYS A 88 27.93 -16.27 1.89
CA CYS A 88 28.84 -17.13 2.68
C CYS A 88 29.43 -18.31 1.88
N ILE A 89 28.93 -18.60 0.67
CA ILE A 89 29.32 -19.81 -0.08
C ILE A 89 30.65 -19.63 -0.83
N ASN A 90 30.83 -18.52 -1.54
CA ASN A 90 32.01 -18.27 -2.37
C ASN A 90 32.39 -16.78 -2.35
N ARG A 91 33.70 -16.49 -2.43
CA ARG A 91 34.27 -15.14 -2.59
C ARG A 91 33.63 -14.38 -3.75
N ARG A 92 33.37 -15.03 -4.90
CA ARG A 92 32.70 -14.39 -6.05
C ARG A 92 31.30 -13.89 -5.70
N PHE A 93 30.49 -14.70 -5.01
CA PHE A 93 29.17 -14.25 -4.54
C PHE A 93 29.28 -13.15 -3.51
N LYS A 94 30.25 -13.23 -2.60
CA LYS A 94 30.50 -12.16 -1.63
C LYS A 94 30.82 -10.83 -2.32
N GLU A 95 31.73 -10.83 -3.28
CA GLU A 95 32.11 -9.63 -4.04
C GLU A 95 30.94 -9.07 -4.85
N LEU A 96 30.17 -9.94 -5.53
CA LEU A 96 28.98 -9.52 -6.29
C LEU A 96 27.88 -8.95 -5.38
N ILE A 97 27.58 -9.62 -4.25
CA ILE A 97 26.51 -9.19 -3.34
C ILE A 97 26.93 -7.94 -2.56
N ASP A 98 28.20 -7.85 -2.14
CA ASP A 98 28.70 -6.69 -1.39
C ASP A 98 28.96 -5.47 -2.29
N GLY A 99 29.34 -5.66 -3.56
CA GLY A 99 29.64 -4.59 -4.50
C GLY A 99 28.45 -4.00 -5.27
N ASN A 100 27.33 -4.72 -5.40
CA ASN A 100 26.22 -4.28 -6.26
C ASN A 100 25.01 -3.75 -5.47
N SER A 101 24.83 -2.42 -5.48
CA SER A 101 23.66 -1.75 -4.88
C SER A 101 22.34 -2.09 -5.58
N THR A 102 22.39 -2.42 -6.87
CA THR A 102 21.22 -2.80 -7.68
C THR A 102 20.57 -4.11 -7.22
N ILE A 103 21.35 -5.05 -6.69
CA ILE A 103 20.81 -6.27 -6.09
C ILE A 103 19.98 -5.89 -4.86
N TRP A 104 20.54 -5.07 -3.97
CA TRP A 104 19.88 -4.66 -2.74
C TRP A 104 18.68 -3.74 -2.97
N SER A 105 18.65 -2.97 -4.04
CA SER A 105 17.48 -2.14 -4.39
C SER A 105 16.29 -2.95 -4.92
N GLN A 106 16.52 -4.18 -5.40
CA GLN A 106 15.49 -5.02 -6.02
C GLN A 106 15.16 -6.32 -5.28
N VAL A 107 16.06 -6.81 -4.43
CA VAL A 107 15.87 -8.06 -3.68
C VAL A 107 14.57 -8.03 -2.87
N SER A 108 13.89 -9.18 -2.79
CA SER A 108 12.66 -9.27 -2.00
C SER A 108 12.94 -9.52 -0.53
N TYR A 109 12.19 -8.82 0.31
CA TYR A 109 12.12 -8.98 1.77
C TYR A 109 10.77 -9.60 2.18
N GLN A 110 10.11 -10.33 1.27
CA GLN A 110 8.84 -11.00 1.53
C GLN A 110 8.93 -11.89 2.79
N GLY A 111 7.95 -11.75 3.69
CA GLY A 111 7.87 -12.54 4.92
C GLY A 111 8.89 -12.16 5.98
N LEU A 112 9.71 -11.13 5.75
CA LEU A 112 10.67 -10.59 6.71
C LEU A 112 10.10 -9.34 7.40
N TRP A 113 10.49 -9.14 8.66
CA TRP A 113 10.16 -7.94 9.43
C TRP A 113 11.34 -7.54 10.33
N PRO A 114 11.68 -6.25 10.47
CA PRO A 114 12.78 -5.79 11.33
C PRO A 114 12.43 -5.96 12.81
N THR A 115 12.59 -7.18 13.33
CA THR A 115 12.26 -7.52 14.73
C THR A 115 13.51 -7.70 15.58
N SER A 116 14.55 -8.33 15.01
CA SER A 116 15.85 -8.54 15.66
C SER A 116 16.90 -7.58 15.12
N ALA A 117 17.95 -7.29 15.89
CA ALA A 117 19.05 -6.41 15.46
C ALA A 117 19.74 -6.88 14.16
N GLN A 118 19.82 -8.21 13.96
CA GLN A 118 20.39 -8.79 12.74
C GLN A 118 19.50 -8.54 11.52
N GLU A 119 18.19 -8.72 11.66
CA GLU A 119 17.23 -8.41 10.60
C GLU A 119 17.20 -6.90 10.33
N GLU A 120 17.24 -6.08 11.37
CA GLU A 120 17.28 -4.62 11.23
C GLU A 120 18.48 -4.16 10.40
N SER A 121 19.68 -4.68 10.65
CA SER A 121 20.87 -4.40 9.83
C SER A 121 20.69 -4.77 8.35
N LEU A 122 20.00 -5.89 8.09
CA LEU A 122 19.67 -6.32 6.72
C LEU A 122 18.68 -5.37 6.03
N PHE A 123 17.70 -4.87 6.78
CA PHE A 123 16.74 -3.87 6.30
C PHE A 123 17.41 -2.52 6.04
N HIS A 124 18.28 -2.05 6.95
CA HIS A 124 19.07 -0.82 6.79
C HIS A 124 19.89 -0.86 5.50
N ARG A 125 20.55 -1.99 5.22
CA ARG A 125 21.31 -2.17 3.98
C ARG A 125 20.45 -2.00 2.73
N GLY A 126 19.26 -2.62 2.70
CA GLY A 126 18.33 -2.46 1.58
C GLY A 126 17.80 -1.04 1.46
N ALA A 127 17.48 -0.39 2.59
CA ALA A 127 17.03 1.00 2.63
C ALA A 127 18.10 1.98 2.13
N SER A 128 19.39 1.78 2.46
CA SER A 128 20.50 2.57 1.91
C SER A 128 20.62 2.46 0.38
N CYS A 129 20.11 1.37 -0.20
CA CYS A 129 20.00 1.18 -1.65
C CYS A 129 18.63 1.55 -2.22
N SER A 130 17.79 2.28 -1.46
CA SER A 130 16.45 2.71 -1.89
C SER A 130 15.48 1.57 -2.22
N ASN A 131 15.61 0.43 -1.54
CA ASN A 131 14.64 -0.66 -1.65
C ASN A 131 13.29 -0.27 -1.02
N ILE A 132 12.24 -0.26 -1.83
CA ILE A 132 10.89 0.14 -1.41
C ILE A 132 10.34 -0.76 -0.30
N GLU A 133 10.55 -2.08 -0.36
CA GLU A 133 10.04 -3.00 0.67
C GLU A 133 10.67 -2.69 2.04
N CYS A 134 11.97 -2.36 2.05
CA CYS A 134 12.66 -1.97 3.28
C CYS A 134 12.19 -0.65 3.85
N LEU A 135 12.09 0.38 3.00
CA LEU A 135 11.68 1.72 3.43
C LEU A 135 10.28 1.71 4.03
N VAL A 136 9.34 0.99 3.40
CA VAL A 136 7.97 0.79 3.91
C VAL A 136 8.00 0.08 5.27
N LYS A 137 8.70 -1.05 5.37
CA LYS A 137 8.69 -1.89 6.58
C LYS A 137 9.40 -1.24 7.76
N LEU A 138 10.52 -0.55 7.54
CA LEU A 138 11.23 0.24 8.57
C LEU A 138 10.41 1.45 9.01
N GLY A 139 9.82 2.20 8.06
CA GLY A 139 8.95 3.33 8.39
C GLY A 139 7.75 2.90 9.23
N LEU A 140 7.07 1.80 8.84
CA LEU A 140 5.96 1.22 9.59
C LEU A 140 6.39 0.64 10.94
N SER A 141 7.56 -0.01 11.01
CA SER A 141 8.06 -0.51 12.28
C SER A 141 8.27 0.67 13.24
N HIS A 142 9.00 1.72 12.87
CA HIS A 142 9.16 2.87 13.78
C HIS A 142 7.84 3.57 14.12
N LEU A 143 6.92 3.70 13.15
CA LEU A 143 5.60 4.32 13.36
C LEU A 143 4.71 3.53 14.34
N TYR A 144 4.73 2.19 14.31
CA TYR A 144 3.78 1.37 15.05
C TYR A 144 4.39 0.51 16.16
N HIS A 145 5.70 0.32 16.19
CA HIS A 145 6.44 -0.41 17.24
C HIS A 145 6.36 0.30 18.59
N TYR A 146 6.19 1.63 18.61
CA TYR A 146 6.01 2.38 19.83
C TYR A 146 4.74 1.98 20.62
N ASN A 147 3.68 1.53 19.93
CA ASN A 147 2.41 1.16 20.57
C ASN A 147 2.49 -0.17 21.35
N LEU A 148 3.62 -0.89 21.28
CA LEU A 148 3.91 -2.13 22.02
C LEU A 148 4.56 -1.89 23.39
N ILE A 149 5.14 -0.71 23.62
CA ILE A 149 5.82 -0.41 24.88
C ILE A 149 4.75 -0.04 25.90
N SER A 150 4.11 -1.07 26.48
CA SER A 150 3.22 -0.95 27.62
C SER A 150 4.05 -0.69 28.88
N GLY A 151 4.33 0.58 29.14
CA GLY A 151 4.98 1.06 30.36
C GLY A 151 4.75 2.55 30.49
N SER A 152 4.40 3.01 31.68
CA SER A 152 3.98 4.37 32.04
C SER A 152 5.00 5.50 31.81
N GLU A 153 6.06 5.26 31.06
CA GLU A 153 7.01 6.29 30.62
C GLU A 153 7.13 6.25 29.10
N LYS A 154 6.17 6.91 28.47
CA LYS A 154 6.29 7.43 27.11
C LYS A 154 7.44 8.45 27.07
N ASN A 155 8.69 7.99 27.08
CA ASN A 155 9.86 8.87 27.05
C ASN A 155 9.80 9.71 25.76
N GLU A 156 9.58 11.01 25.89
CA GLU A 156 9.48 11.97 24.79
C GLU A 156 10.70 11.89 23.85
N LYS A 157 11.88 11.58 24.40
CA LYS A 157 13.10 11.35 23.62
C LYS A 157 12.98 10.15 22.68
N LEU A 158 12.36 9.05 23.13
CA LEU A 158 12.14 7.86 22.31
C LEU A 158 11.10 8.11 21.22
N VAL A 159 10.06 8.89 21.52
CA VAL A 159 9.05 9.29 20.52
C VAL A 159 9.71 10.13 19.43
N LYS A 160 10.48 11.14 19.82
CA LYS A 160 11.22 11.99 18.88
C LYS A 160 12.22 11.19 18.05
N HIS A 161 12.95 10.25 18.67
CA HIS A 161 13.88 9.39 17.96
C HIS A 161 13.18 8.52 16.90
N ASN A 162 12.10 7.82 17.26
CA ASN A 162 11.33 7.02 16.30
C ASN A 162 10.66 7.89 15.23
N ALA A 163 10.19 9.09 15.59
CA ALA A 163 9.61 10.02 14.63
C ALA A 163 10.64 10.41 13.57
N ASN A 164 11.87 10.73 13.99
CA ASN A 164 12.95 11.12 13.09
C ASN A 164 13.32 10.00 12.12
N LEU A 165 13.45 8.76 12.63
CA LEU A 165 13.74 7.61 11.78
C LEU A 165 12.60 7.30 10.81
N ALA A 166 11.35 7.25 11.30
CA ALA A 166 10.19 7.01 10.44
C ALA A 166 10.04 8.08 9.36
N ALA A 167 10.17 9.36 9.73
CA ALA A 167 10.12 10.48 8.80
C ALA A 167 11.21 10.38 7.72
N ALA A 168 12.45 10.04 8.10
CA ALA A 168 13.54 9.87 7.15
C ALA A 168 13.23 8.75 6.14
N TYR A 169 12.78 7.58 6.59
CA TYR A 169 12.42 6.47 5.70
C TYR A 169 11.23 6.80 4.81
N PHE A 170 10.20 7.48 5.34
CA PHE A 170 9.06 7.88 4.55
C PHE A 170 9.40 8.95 3.51
N CYS A 171 10.23 9.95 3.84
CA CYS A 171 10.70 10.92 2.86
C CYS A 171 11.54 10.28 1.76
N GLN A 172 12.42 9.34 2.12
CA GLN A 172 13.17 8.56 1.13
C GLN A 172 12.23 7.70 0.27
N LEU A 173 11.23 7.05 0.86
CA LEU A 173 10.21 6.26 0.17
C LEU A 173 9.46 7.11 -0.85
N ASP A 174 8.96 8.26 -0.44
CA ASP A 174 8.23 9.18 -1.30
C ASP A 174 9.12 9.67 -2.45
N THR A 175 10.41 9.95 -2.19
CA THR A 175 11.38 10.31 -3.24
C THR A 175 11.57 9.18 -4.26
N CYS A 176 11.58 7.92 -3.80
CA CYS A 176 11.76 6.76 -4.69
C CYS A 176 10.52 6.43 -5.53
N ILE A 177 9.33 6.81 -5.04
CA ILE A 177 8.03 6.51 -5.67
C ILE A 177 7.47 7.74 -6.43
N ALA A 178 8.04 8.93 -6.21
CA ALA A 178 7.72 10.19 -6.89
C ALA A 178 8.09 10.18 -8.40
N PRO A 179 7.36 10.95 -9.24
CA PRO A 179 6.17 11.77 -8.95
C PRO A 179 4.85 10.97 -9.02
N LYS A 180 4.92 9.63 -8.93
CA LYS A 180 3.81 8.78 -9.35
C LYS A 180 2.83 8.42 -8.23
N LYS A 181 3.27 8.19 -6.98
CA LYS A 181 2.41 7.54 -5.95
C LYS A 181 2.77 7.92 -4.50
N PRO A 182 2.66 9.20 -4.10
CA PRO A 182 2.91 9.61 -2.72
C PRO A 182 1.91 8.96 -1.75
N ILE A 183 2.42 8.25 -0.73
CA ILE A 183 1.62 7.37 0.14
C ILE A 183 1.70 7.75 1.62
N THR A 184 2.76 8.44 2.05
CA THR A 184 3.04 8.67 3.47
C THR A 184 1.90 9.37 4.21
N TRP A 185 1.24 10.34 3.57
CA TRP A 185 0.10 11.07 4.16
C TRP A 185 -0.97 10.14 4.74
N MET A 186 -1.21 9.01 4.06
CA MET A 186 -2.21 8.01 4.45
C MET A 186 -1.81 7.28 5.75
N LEU A 187 -0.51 7.09 5.99
CA LEU A 187 0.02 6.40 7.17
C LEU A 187 -0.01 7.29 8.42
N ILE A 188 0.28 8.58 8.25
CA ILE A 188 0.37 9.55 9.37
C ILE A 188 -0.90 10.38 9.58
N ARG A 189 -1.99 10.08 8.87
CA ARG A 189 -3.24 10.84 8.95
C ARG A 189 -3.82 10.99 10.38
N PRO A 190 -4.51 12.11 10.66
CA PRO A 190 -5.30 12.35 11.88
C PRO A 190 -6.54 11.41 11.97
N PRO A 191 -7.19 11.30 13.15
CA PRO A 191 -6.96 12.07 14.37
C PRO A 191 -5.70 11.66 15.12
N TRP A 192 -5.02 12.65 15.68
CA TRP A 192 -3.90 12.45 16.60
C TRP A 192 -4.38 12.52 18.05
N SER A 193 -3.59 11.97 18.95
CA SER A 193 -3.94 11.95 20.38
C SER A 193 -3.67 13.31 21.02
N ASN A 194 -4.72 13.96 21.54
CA ASN A 194 -4.61 15.25 22.24
C ASN A 194 -3.95 15.19 23.64
N ARG A 195 -3.74 13.98 24.19
CA ARG A 195 -3.32 13.78 25.60
C ARG A 195 -1.85 13.34 25.79
N SER A 196 -1.10 13.09 24.72
CA SER A 196 0.30 12.63 24.77
C SER A 196 1.03 12.94 23.47
N VAL A 197 2.37 13.02 23.47
CA VAL A 197 3.18 13.15 22.24
C VAL A 197 2.74 12.09 21.21
N CYS A 198 2.06 12.53 20.15
CA CYS A 198 1.54 11.65 19.14
C CYS A 198 2.63 11.40 18.09
N LEU A 199 3.04 10.14 17.92
CA LEU A 199 4.11 9.80 17.00
C LEU A 199 3.78 10.19 15.54
N LYS A 200 2.52 10.04 15.11
CA LYS A 200 2.07 10.48 13.78
C LYS A 200 2.23 11.98 13.56
N GLN A 201 1.84 12.78 14.56
CA GLN A 201 2.03 14.23 14.56
C GLN A 201 3.51 14.60 14.53
N ALA A 202 4.32 13.97 15.39
CA ALA A 202 5.76 14.22 15.44
C ALA A 202 6.45 13.89 14.09
N ILE A 203 6.04 12.82 13.42
CA ILE A 203 6.52 12.48 12.08
C ILE A 203 6.12 13.56 11.08
N GLN A 204 4.87 14.02 11.09
CA GLN A 204 4.42 15.09 10.20
C GLN A 204 5.21 16.39 10.44
N SER A 205 5.44 16.79 11.69
CA SER A 205 6.27 17.96 12.02
C SER A 205 7.71 17.80 11.50
N GLN A 206 8.31 16.63 11.66
CA GLN A 206 9.66 16.37 11.15
C GLN A 206 9.72 16.38 9.62
N MET A 207 8.68 15.88 8.95
CA MET A 207 8.57 15.96 7.49
C MET A 207 8.45 17.41 7.01
N LEU A 208 7.69 18.25 7.72
CA LEU A 208 7.57 19.68 7.43
C LEU A 208 8.93 20.38 7.55
N GLU A 209 9.70 20.11 8.60
CA GLU A 209 11.06 20.64 8.76
C GLU A 209 11.96 20.23 7.59
N MET A 210 11.90 18.97 7.13
CA MET A 210 12.71 18.50 6.00
C MET A 210 12.32 19.17 4.67
N THR A 211 11.05 19.54 4.47
CA THR A 211 10.65 20.30 3.27
C THR A 211 11.13 21.75 3.26
N SER A 212 11.40 22.33 4.42
CA SER A 212 12.01 23.68 4.48
C SER A 212 13.44 23.68 3.92
N LEU A 213 14.11 22.52 3.96
CA LEU A 213 15.49 22.31 3.51
C LEU A 213 15.58 21.86 2.05
N SER A 214 14.53 21.23 1.50
CA SER A 214 14.51 20.70 0.14
C SER A 214 13.10 20.67 -0.44
N THR A 215 12.95 21.11 -1.69
CA THR A 215 11.67 21.11 -2.41
C THR A 215 11.46 19.78 -3.11
N ASN A 216 10.95 18.78 -2.39
CA ASN A 216 10.50 17.52 -2.99
C ASN A 216 8.98 17.52 -3.12
N GLY A 217 8.49 17.43 -4.35
CA GLY A 217 7.08 17.57 -4.66
C GLY A 217 6.20 16.49 -4.05
N ALA A 218 6.68 15.25 -3.94
CA ALA A 218 5.90 14.19 -3.28
C ALA A 218 5.76 14.44 -1.77
N ILE A 219 6.82 14.94 -1.11
CA ILE A 219 6.75 15.29 0.31
C ILE A 219 5.81 16.48 0.53
N CYS A 220 5.90 17.53 -0.30
CA CYS A 220 4.96 18.66 -0.26
C CYS A 220 3.51 18.22 -0.46
N TYR A 221 3.24 17.32 -1.42
CA TYR A 221 1.90 16.74 -1.59
C TYR A 221 1.44 16.02 -0.31
N ASN A 222 2.29 15.17 0.26
CA ASN A 222 1.94 14.40 1.46
C ASN A 222 1.57 15.34 2.62
N ILE A 223 2.36 16.39 2.84
CA ILE A 223 2.10 17.40 3.87
C ILE A 223 0.80 18.13 3.57
N GLY A 224 0.60 18.62 2.35
CA GLY A 224 -0.63 19.29 1.93
C GLY A 224 -1.87 18.43 2.16
N ARG A 225 -1.80 17.13 1.85
CA ARG A 225 -2.88 16.16 2.11
C ARG A 225 -3.17 15.98 3.59
N VAL A 226 -2.16 15.92 4.44
CA VAL A 226 -2.38 15.80 5.90
C VAL A 226 -3.00 17.08 6.44
N LEU A 227 -2.48 18.25 6.07
CA LEU A 227 -3.03 19.55 6.50
C LEU A 227 -4.50 19.74 6.06
N ALA A 228 -4.84 19.28 4.86
CA ALA A 228 -6.22 19.31 4.35
C ALA A 228 -7.19 18.41 5.13
N LEU A 229 -6.69 17.44 5.90
CA LEU A 229 -7.52 16.60 6.79
C LEU A 229 -7.74 17.23 8.17
N GLU A 230 -6.92 18.21 8.55
CA GLU A 230 -6.99 18.88 9.87
C GLU A 230 -7.63 20.26 9.81
N SER A 231 -7.41 20.96 8.70
CA SER A 231 -7.79 22.35 8.49
C SER A 231 -8.66 22.49 7.26
N ASP A 232 -9.15 23.71 7.02
CA ASP A 232 -9.85 24.02 5.78
C ASP A 232 -8.96 23.71 4.56
N ILE A 233 -9.52 23.01 3.57
CA ILE A 233 -8.84 22.65 2.33
C ILE A 233 -8.39 23.89 1.55
N HIS A 234 -9.06 25.03 1.76
CA HIS A 234 -8.73 26.33 1.17
C HIS A 234 -7.72 27.14 2.00
N SER A 235 -7.17 26.58 3.08
CA SER A 235 -6.14 27.26 3.86
C SER A 235 -4.90 27.57 3.01
N LYS A 236 -4.25 28.70 3.34
CA LYS A 236 -3.05 29.16 2.60
C LYS A 236 -1.93 28.12 2.64
N ASP A 237 -1.79 27.40 3.75
CA ASP A 237 -0.74 26.39 3.91
C ASP A 237 -0.98 25.14 3.06
N VAL A 238 -2.24 24.69 2.94
CA VAL A 238 -2.62 23.58 2.05
C VAL A 238 -2.35 23.97 0.59
N SER A 239 -2.84 25.13 0.17
CA SER A 239 -2.66 25.64 -1.20
C SER A 239 -1.18 25.81 -1.56
N LYS A 240 -0.37 26.36 -0.64
CA LYS A 240 1.08 26.51 -0.82
C LYS A 240 1.77 25.17 -1.04
N ASN A 241 1.44 24.15 -0.26
CA ASN A 241 2.08 22.84 -0.37
C ASN A 241 1.73 22.13 -1.70
N PHE A 242 0.48 22.20 -2.14
CA PHE A 242 0.09 21.65 -3.45
C PHE A 242 0.72 22.42 -4.61
N HIS A 243 0.82 23.75 -4.51
CA HIS A 243 1.53 24.56 -5.49
C HIS A 243 3.02 24.19 -5.60
N MET A 244 3.74 24.07 -4.47
CA MET A 244 5.14 23.63 -4.47
C MET A 244 5.30 22.21 -5.05
N SER A 245 4.33 21.33 -4.78
CA SER A 245 4.30 19.98 -5.35
C SER A 245 4.11 19.98 -6.87
N SER A 246 3.22 20.84 -7.36
CA SER A 246 2.94 21.06 -8.77
C SER A 246 4.16 21.59 -9.53
N LEU A 247 4.87 22.57 -8.95
CA LEU A 247 6.11 23.14 -9.51
C LEU A 247 7.24 22.10 -9.68
N ASP A 248 7.34 21.14 -8.76
CA ASP A 248 8.31 20.04 -8.84
C ASP A 248 7.88 18.94 -9.84
N GLY A 249 6.74 19.10 -10.52
CA GLY A 249 6.24 18.15 -11.53
C GLY A 249 5.49 16.96 -10.95
N CYS A 250 5.01 17.03 -9.70
CA CYS A 250 4.19 15.99 -9.12
C CYS A 250 2.77 16.00 -9.68
N SER A 251 2.41 14.94 -10.42
CA SER A 251 1.09 14.76 -11.04
C SER A 251 -0.08 14.82 -10.05
N HIS A 252 0.12 14.36 -8.82
CA HIS A 252 -0.90 14.38 -7.77
C HIS A 252 -0.99 15.75 -7.10
N GLY A 253 0.14 16.47 -6.95
CA GLY A 253 0.18 17.85 -6.48
C GLY A 253 -0.59 18.80 -7.39
N ALA A 254 -0.29 18.73 -8.70
CA ALA A 254 -0.99 19.54 -9.71
C ALA A 254 -2.51 19.26 -9.73
N PHE A 255 -2.91 18.01 -9.59
CA PHE A 255 -4.34 17.65 -9.53
C PHE A 255 -5.01 18.20 -8.26
N GLN A 256 -4.40 18.10 -7.09
CA GLN A 256 -4.99 18.65 -5.86
C GLN A 256 -5.03 20.19 -5.88
N GLU A 257 -4.00 20.85 -6.42
CA GLU A 257 -4.02 22.30 -6.64
C GLU A 257 -5.21 22.71 -7.52
N LEU A 258 -5.45 21.97 -8.60
CA LEU A 258 -6.59 22.18 -9.51
C LEU A 258 -7.95 22.01 -8.80
N LEU A 259 -8.07 21.05 -7.88
CA LEU A 259 -9.29 20.85 -7.09
C LEU A 259 -9.53 21.99 -6.12
N VAL A 260 -8.49 22.47 -5.43
CA VAL A 260 -8.59 23.60 -4.48
C VAL A 260 -8.97 24.90 -5.20
N GLN A 261 -8.49 25.10 -6.43
CA GLN A 261 -8.82 26.27 -7.25
C GLN A 261 -10.24 26.24 -7.85
N ASN A 262 -10.87 25.07 -7.92
CA ASN A 262 -12.20 24.92 -8.51
C ASN A 262 -13.30 25.34 -7.53
N THR A 263 -13.49 26.65 -7.37
CA THR A 263 -14.69 27.17 -6.72
C THR A 263 -15.81 27.28 -7.75
N SER A 264 -17.00 26.81 -7.38
CA SER A 264 -18.15 26.57 -8.26
C SER A 264 -18.68 27.79 -9.03
N ASP A 265 -18.19 29.00 -8.74
CA ASP A 265 -18.54 30.27 -9.40
C ASP A 265 -17.35 30.89 -10.14
N CYS A 266 -17.02 30.36 -11.31
CA CYS A 266 -15.97 30.93 -12.16
C CYS A 266 -16.45 31.27 -13.58
N ASP A 267 -15.92 32.38 -14.10
CA ASP A 267 -16.16 32.87 -15.47
C ASP A 267 -15.74 31.83 -16.53
N SER A 268 -16.31 31.94 -17.73
CA SER A 268 -16.06 31.03 -18.85
C SER A 268 -14.56 30.87 -19.18
N GLY A 269 -13.78 31.94 -19.09
CA GLY A 269 -12.33 31.91 -19.32
C GLY A 269 -11.57 31.08 -18.29
N ARG A 270 -11.94 31.16 -17.00
CA ARG A 270 -11.33 30.35 -15.93
C ARG A 270 -11.70 28.88 -16.05
N LYS A 271 -12.94 28.57 -16.45
CA LYS A 271 -13.36 27.19 -16.75
C LYS A 271 -12.55 26.56 -17.88
N LEU A 272 -12.27 27.31 -18.94
CA LEU A 272 -11.40 26.85 -20.03
C LEU A 272 -9.96 26.62 -19.57
N GLN A 273 -9.43 27.50 -18.72
CA GLN A 273 -8.08 27.33 -18.17
C GLN A 273 -8.00 26.09 -17.27
N TRP A 274 -8.97 25.94 -16.35
CA TRP A 274 -9.11 24.76 -15.51
C TRP A 274 -9.13 23.47 -16.32
N PHE A 275 -9.88 23.44 -17.42
CA PHE A 275 -9.95 22.29 -18.32
C PHE A 275 -8.61 21.99 -19.03
N ARG A 276 -7.86 23.02 -19.43
CA ARG A 276 -6.51 22.83 -19.98
C ARG A 276 -5.56 22.25 -18.94
N ASP A 277 -5.64 22.70 -17.70
CA ASP A 277 -4.79 22.22 -16.62
C ASP A 277 -5.18 20.79 -16.18
N LEU A 278 -6.47 20.43 -16.24
CA LEU A 278 -6.92 19.05 -16.09
C LEU A 278 -6.31 18.13 -17.16
N LYS A 279 -6.33 18.55 -18.43
CA LYS A 279 -5.70 17.79 -19.53
C LYS A 279 -4.19 17.61 -19.33
N LYS A 280 -3.48 18.61 -18.79
CA LYS A 280 -2.06 18.48 -18.42
C LYS A 280 -1.86 17.42 -17.33
N CYS A 281 -2.72 17.39 -16.31
CA CYS A 281 -2.66 16.35 -15.26
C CYS A 281 -2.83 14.93 -15.84
N VAL A 282 -3.75 14.77 -16.81
CA VAL A 282 -3.92 13.49 -17.53
C VAL A 282 -2.67 13.11 -18.34
N GLN A 283 -2.03 14.07 -19.01
CA GLN A 283 -0.77 13.84 -19.74
C GLN A 283 0.36 13.39 -18.79
N MET A 284 0.36 13.87 -17.54
CA MET A 284 1.26 13.41 -16.48
C MET A 284 0.92 12.01 -15.93
N LYS A 285 -0.04 11.30 -16.55
CA LYS A 285 -0.52 9.95 -16.19
C LYS A 285 -1.21 9.89 -14.82
N ASN A 286 -1.83 10.99 -14.39
CA ASN A 286 -2.73 10.96 -13.24
C ASN A 286 -4.06 10.32 -13.63
N GLN A 287 -4.41 9.21 -12.99
CA GLN A 287 -5.64 8.47 -13.29
C GLN A 287 -6.89 9.09 -12.62
N GLU A 288 -6.78 9.73 -11.46
CA GLU A 288 -7.90 10.50 -10.87
C GLU A 288 -8.34 11.62 -11.83
N ALA A 289 -7.37 12.36 -12.36
CA ALA A 289 -7.60 13.40 -13.35
C ALA A 289 -8.24 12.84 -14.63
N LEU A 290 -7.87 11.61 -15.04
CA LEU A 290 -8.42 10.95 -16.22
C LEU A 290 -9.91 10.65 -16.06
N PHE A 291 -10.32 10.13 -14.90
CA PHE A 291 -11.73 9.88 -14.58
C PHE A 291 -12.53 11.17 -14.43
N MET A 292 -11.94 12.20 -13.80
CA MET A 292 -12.57 13.51 -13.71
C MET A 292 -12.78 14.14 -15.11
N LEU A 293 -11.81 13.99 -16.01
CA LEU A 293 -11.93 14.45 -17.40
C LEU A 293 -13.00 13.67 -18.16
N ALA A 294 -13.10 12.35 -17.96
CA ALA A 294 -14.15 11.53 -18.54
C ALA A 294 -15.54 12.02 -18.10
N ASN A 295 -15.74 12.20 -16.80
CA ASN A 295 -17.01 12.71 -16.26
C ASN A 295 -17.33 14.11 -16.79
N PHE A 296 -16.33 14.98 -16.94
CA PHE A 296 -16.53 16.30 -17.54
C PHE A 296 -17.02 16.20 -18.99
N TYR A 297 -16.43 15.34 -19.81
CA TYR A 297 -16.89 15.15 -21.20
C TYR A 297 -18.34 14.65 -21.25
N ILE A 298 -18.70 13.72 -20.37
CA ILE A 298 -20.05 13.17 -20.29
C ILE A 298 -21.07 14.26 -19.89
N VAL A 299 -20.80 15.02 -18.82
CA VAL A 299 -21.71 16.06 -18.34
C VAL A 299 -21.88 17.20 -19.36
N ASN A 300 -20.82 17.58 -20.08
CA ASN A 300 -20.90 18.65 -21.06
C ASN A 300 -21.47 18.20 -22.42
N ARG A 301 -21.43 16.89 -22.75
CA ARG A 301 -22.23 16.30 -23.84
C ARG A 301 -23.72 16.53 -23.59
N GLN A 302 -24.22 16.24 -22.39
CA GLN A 302 -25.62 16.45 -22.03
C GLN A 302 -26.05 17.92 -22.13
N LYS A 303 -25.12 18.85 -21.91
CA LYS A 303 -25.32 20.30 -22.08
C LYS A 303 -25.12 20.81 -23.51
N GLN A 304 -24.98 19.92 -24.51
CA GLN A 304 -24.76 20.22 -25.94
C GLN A 304 -23.51 21.08 -26.24
N CYS A 305 -22.54 21.13 -25.32
CA CYS A 305 -21.33 21.97 -25.47
C CYS A 305 -20.15 21.22 -26.12
N LEU A 306 -20.26 19.89 -26.29
CA LEU A 306 -19.25 19.01 -26.86
C LEU A 306 -19.92 18.00 -27.80
N LYS A 307 -19.23 17.60 -28.87
CA LYS A 307 -19.73 16.58 -29.80
C LYS A 307 -19.78 15.22 -29.10
N GLU A 308 -20.88 14.50 -29.29
CA GLU A 308 -21.12 13.18 -28.71
C GLU A 308 -20.03 12.15 -29.10
N GLU A 309 -19.56 12.21 -30.35
CA GLU A 309 -18.51 11.33 -30.87
C GLU A 309 -17.20 11.45 -30.08
N GLU A 310 -16.83 12.68 -29.69
CA GLU A 310 -15.58 12.94 -28.96
C GLU A 310 -15.65 12.38 -27.52
N ALA A 311 -16.77 12.60 -26.83
CA ALA A 311 -16.98 12.10 -25.48
C ALA A 311 -17.04 10.56 -25.45
N THR A 312 -17.75 9.97 -26.41
CA THR A 312 -17.92 8.51 -26.53
C THR A 312 -16.59 7.85 -26.86
N SER A 313 -15.87 8.34 -27.88
CA SER A 313 -14.57 7.80 -28.26
C SER A 313 -13.52 7.88 -27.14
N PHE A 314 -13.54 8.97 -26.36
CA PHE A 314 -12.66 9.11 -25.21
C PHE A 314 -12.94 8.05 -24.14
N CYS A 315 -14.21 7.84 -23.82
CA CYS A 315 -14.62 6.85 -22.83
C CYS A 315 -14.35 5.43 -23.33
N GLU A 316 -14.68 5.09 -24.57
CA GLU A 316 -14.36 3.78 -25.16
C GLU A 316 -12.87 3.46 -25.03
N ASN A 317 -12.00 4.43 -25.31
CA ASN A 317 -10.55 4.29 -25.15
C ASN A 317 -10.14 4.11 -23.67
N LEU A 318 -10.80 4.81 -22.74
CA LEU A 318 -10.63 4.62 -21.30
C LEU A 318 -11.01 3.19 -20.89
N PHE A 319 -12.17 2.68 -21.34
CA PHE A 319 -12.64 1.33 -21.04
C PHE A 319 -11.73 0.27 -21.67
N SER A 320 -11.30 0.46 -22.92
CA SER A 320 -10.49 -0.52 -23.66
C SER A 320 -9.07 -0.68 -23.12
N LYS A 321 -8.51 0.34 -22.48
CA LYS A 321 -7.16 0.31 -21.89
C LYS A 321 -7.10 -0.46 -20.58
N ASN A 322 -8.24 -0.81 -19.98
CA ASN A 322 -8.24 -1.49 -18.69
C ASN A 322 -7.91 -2.95 -18.83
N THR A 323 -6.99 -3.39 -17.99
CA THR A 323 -6.63 -4.80 -17.88
C THR A 323 -7.34 -5.37 -16.67
N CYS A 324 -8.44 -6.08 -16.91
CA CYS A 324 -9.10 -6.89 -15.88
C CYS A 324 -8.09 -7.85 -15.25
N ILE A 325 -8.17 -8.03 -13.93
CA ILE A 325 -7.43 -9.10 -13.25
C ILE A 325 -7.99 -10.42 -13.78
N ARG A 326 -7.21 -11.15 -14.58
CA ARG A 326 -7.66 -12.42 -15.16
C ARG A 326 -7.69 -13.50 -14.07
N TYR A 327 -8.87 -14.02 -13.78
CA TYR A 327 -9.10 -14.93 -12.67
C TYR A 327 -8.44 -16.30 -12.81
N ASP A 328 -8.28 -16.77 -14.05
CA ASP A 328 -7.49 -17.97 -14.39
C ASP A 328 -6.08 -17.93 -13.75
N LYS A 329 -5.49 -16.73 -13.64
CA LYS A 329 -4.20 -16.55 -12.96
C LYS A 329 -4.30 -16.70 -11.45
N LEU A 330 -5.41 -16.38 -10.81
CA LEU A 330 -5.54 -16.47 -9.35
C LEU A 330 -5.58 -17.93 -8.90
N GLU A 331 -6.43 -18.77 -9.50
CA GLU A 331 -6.52 -20.19 -9.13
C GLU A 331 -5.25 -20.97 -9.49
N THR A 332 -4.61 -20.64 -10.61
CA THR A 332 -3.33 -21.27 -10.99
C THR A 332 -2.17 -20.82 -10.11
N PHE A 333 -2.19 -19.58 -9.60
CA PHE A 333 -1.13 -19.05 -8.76
C PHE A 333 -1.29 -19.40 -7.28
N GLN A 334 -2.51 -19.58 -6.78
CA GLN A 334 -2.81 -19.88 -5.37
C GLN A 334 -3.04 -21.38 -5.14
N PRO A 335 -2.05 -22.14 -4.63
CA PRO A 335 -2.21 -23.57 -4.40
C PRO A 335 -3.15 -23.92 -3.23
N LYS A 336 -3.42 -22.97 -2.32
CA LYS A 336 -4.11 -23.21 -1.04
C LYS A 336 -5.40 -22.43 -0.85
N ILE A 337 -5.75 -21.56 -1.81
CA ILE A 337 -6.93 -20.69 -1.75
C ILE A 337 -7.79 -20.99 -2.96
N ASN A 338 -9.10 -21.16 -2.77
CA ASN A 338 -10.05 -21.39 -3.85
C ASN A 338 -11.11 -20.28 -3.93
N SER A 339 -11.89 -20.27 -5.02
CA SER A 339 -13.02 -19.35 -5.26
C SER A 339 -13.94 -19.22 -4.04
N LEU A 340 -14.29 -20.33 -3.39
CA LEU A 340 -15.23 -20.34 -2.27
C LEU A 340 -14.68 -19.64 -1.02
N MET A 341 -13.42 -19.89 -0.66
CA MET A 341 -12.77 -19.23 0.48
C MET A 341 -12.71 -17.71 0.28
N ARG A 342 -12.46 -17.28 -0.96
CA ARG A 342 -12.48 -15.87 -1.33
C ARG A 342 -13.89 -15.27 -1.24
N CYS A 343 -14.92 -15.99 -1.70
CA CYS A 343 -16.32 -15.58 -1.56
C CYS A 343 -16.70 -15.36 -0.09
N ILE A 344 -16.40 -16.33 0.78
CA ILE A 344 -16.63 -16.24 2.24
C ILE A 344 -15.91 -15.03 2.84
N LEU A 345 -14.67 -14.75 2.41
CA LEU A 345 -13.95 -13.56 2.86
C LEU A 345 -14.67 -12.27 2.44
N VAL A 346 -15.07 -12.14 1.18
CA VAL A 346 -15.71 -10.91 0.68
C VAL A 346 -17.06 -10.68 1.33
N ASP A 347 -17.84 -11.74 1.53
CA ASP A 347 -19.12 -11.69 2.25
C ASP A 347 -18.93 -11.12 3.67
N TRP A 348 -17.96 -11.66 4.42
CA TRP A 348 -17.59 -11.14 5.73
C TRP A 348 -17.08 -9.68 5.68
N LEU A 349 -16.28 -9.31 4.68
CA LEU A 349 -15.82 -7.91 4.53
C LEU A 349 -16.98 -6.95 4.25
N ALA A 350 -18.02 -7.39 3.53
CA ALA A 350 -19.22 -6.59 3.28
C ALA A 350 -20.00 -6.35 4.58
N GLU A 351 -20.12 -7.36 5.45
CA GLU A 351 -20.70 -7.20 6.79
C GLU A 351 -19.92 -6.17 7.62
N VAL A 352 -18.59 -6.28 7.66
CA VAL A 352 -17.73 -5.34 8.39
C VAL A 352 -17.85 -3.93 7.83
N ALA A 353 -17.85 -3.78 6.50
CA ALA A 353 -18.02 -2.48 5.83
C ALA A 353 -19.38 -1.86 6.17
N TYR A 354 -20.45 -2.65 6.16
CA TYR A 354 -21.79 -2.22 6.57
C TYR A 354 -21.83 -1.79 8.04
N MET A 355 -21.25 -2.57 8.96
CA MET A 355 -21.16 -2.22 10.38
C MET A 355 -20.37 -0.92 10.66
N LYS A 356 -19.49 -0.52 9.73
CA LYS A 356 -18.66 0.69 9.85
C LYS A 356 -19.14 1.81 8.93
N ASP A 357 -20.33 1.68 8.33
CA ASP A 357 -20.94 2.63 7.40
C ASP A 357 -20.02 3.01 6.21
N MET A 358 -19.17 2.10 5.76
CA MET A 358 -18.22 2.36 4.68
C MET A 358 -18.92 2.52 3.32
N SER A 359 -18.37 3.37 2.45
CA SER A 359 -18.91 3.58 1.11
C SER A 359 -18.62 2.39 0.18
N HIS A 360 -19.41 2.25 -0.90
CA HIS A 360 -19.15 1.27 -1.96
C HIS A 360 -17.72 1.39 -2.52
N GLN A 361 -17.22 2.61 -2.72
CA GLN A 361 -15.83 2.83 -3.16
C GLN A 361 -14.81 2.10 -2.27
N VAL A 362 -14.99 2.14 -0.95
CA VAL A 362 -14.06 1.53 0.00
C VAL A 362 -14.09 0.01 -0.06
N ILE A 363 -15.28 -0.61 -0.08
CA ILE A 363 -15.38 -2.08 -0.13
C ILE A 363 -14.89 -2.62 -1.49
N HIS A 364 -15.24 -1.97 -2.60
CA HIS A 364 -14.78 -2.37 -3.94
C HIS A 364 -13.25 -2.25 -4.06
N ALA A 365 -12.67 -1.16 -3.56
CA ALA A 365 -11.21 -1.00 -3.51
C ALA A 365 -10.54 -2.05 -2.60
N ALA A 366 -11.12 -2.35 -1.43
CA ALA A 366 -10.59 -3.36 -0.52
C ALA A 366 -10.54 -4.75 -1.19
N VAL A 367 -11.61 -5.11 -1.89
CA VAL A 367 -11.71 -6.35 -2.63
C VAL A 367 -10.72 -6.40 -3.80
N GLN A 368 -10.55 -5.29 -4.52
CA GLN A 368 -9.52 -5.17 -5.57
C GLN A 368 -8.11 -5.33 -5.00
N TYR A 369 -7.83 -4.81 -3.80
CA TYR A 369 -6.53 -5.01 -3.14
C TYR A 369 -6.32 -6.48 -2.76
N VAL A 370 -7.34 -7.16 -2.23
CA VAL A 370 -7.25 -8.60 -1.94
C VAL A 370 -6.89 -9.37 -3.20
N ASP A 371 -7.62 -9.14 -4.30
CA ASP A 371 -7.41 -9.87 -5.55
C ASP A 371 -6.02 -9.58 -6.15
N ARG A 372 -5.60 -8.31 -6.17
CA ARG A 372 -4.25 -7.91 -6.64
C ARG A 372 -3.14 -8.56 -5.81
N TYR A 373 -3.32 -8.65 -4.49
CA TYR A 373 -2.36 -9.33 -3.62
C TYR A 373 -2.32 -10.82 -3.92
N LEU A 374 -3.48 -11.47 -4.05
CA LEU A 374 -3.58 -12.90 -4.37
C LEU A 374 -3.03 -13.25 -5.76
N THR A 375 -3.01 -12.34 -6.74
CA THR A 375 -2.35 -12.60 -8.03
C THR A 375 -0.83 -12.40 -8.01
N THR A 376 -0.28 -11.89 -6.90
CA THR A 376 1.13 -11.50 -6.80
C THR A 376 1.88 -12.27 -5.71
N ARG A 377 1.19 -12.65 -4.62
CA ARG A 377 1.79 -13.29 -3.44
C ARG A 377 0.98 -14.50 -3.00
N VAL A 378 1.65 -15.64 -2.85
CA VAL A 378 1.05 -16.84 -2.28
C VAL A 378 0.81 -16.62 -0.79
N ILE A 379 -0.38 -17.00 -0.32
CA ILE A 379 -0.76 -16.85 1.09
C ILE A 379 -1.32 -18.16 1.65
N GLU A 380 -1.10 -18.38 2.94
CA GLU A 380 -1.72 -19.48 3.67
C GLU A 380 -3.20 -19.18 3.93
N ARG A 381 -4.05 -20.21 3.90
CA ARG A 381 -5.47 -20.10 4.23
C ARG A 381 -5.70 -19.41 5.57
N THR A 382 -4.86 -19.70 6.57
CA THR A 382 -4.93 -19.13 7.92
C THR A 382 -4.59 -17.65 7.99
N LYS A 383 -4.15 -17.01 6.89
CA LYS A 383 -3.85 -15.57 6.82
C LYS A 383 -4.81 -14.81 5.89
N LEU A 384 -5.79 -15.50 5.30
CA LEU A 384 -6.71 -14.89 4.33
C LEU A 384 -7.59 -13.82 4.98
N GLN A 385 -8.10 -14.06 6.20
CA GLN A 385 -8.87 -13.06 6.95
C GLN A 385 -8.00 -11.84 7.33
N LEU A 386 -6.75 -12.07 7.77
CA LEU A 386 -5.78 -11.00 8.04
C LEU A 386 -5.53 -10.13 6.81
N LEU A 387 -5.34 -10.75 5.63
CA LEU A 387 -5.21 -10.03 4.37
C LEU A 387 -6.44 -9.16 4.11
N GLY A 388 -7.64 -9.75 4.18
CA GLY A 388 -8.90 -9.05 3.91
C GLY A 388 -9.12 -7.83 4.80
N ILE A 389 -9.03 -7.99 6.12
CA ILE A 389 -9.28 -6.87 7.05
C ILE A 389 -8.22 -5.77 6.89
N THR A 390 -6.99 -6.14 6.55
CA THR A 390 -5.91 -5.17 6.32
C THR A 390 -6.08 -4.45 4.98
N CYS A 391 -6.56 -5.12 3.94
CA CYS A 391 -6.95 -4.48 2.68
C CYS A 391 -8.10 -3.49 2.90
N LEU A 392 -9.10 -3.83 3.70
CA LEU A 392 -10.20 -2.92 4.06
C LEU A 392 -9.70 -1.71 4.84
N LEU A 393 -8.79 -1.91 5.80
CA LEU A 393 -8.12 -0.84 6.53
C LEU A 393 -7.37 0.12 5.59
N LEU A 394 -6.62 -0.40 4.62
CA LEU A 394 -5.89 0.43 3.65
C LEU A 394 -6.84 1.16 2.70
N ALA A 395 -7.90 0.50 2.22
CA ALA A 395 -8.90 1.11 1.34
C ALA A 395 -9.68 2.24 2.02
N ALA A 396 -10.10 2.03 3.28
CA ALA A 396 -10.75 3.04 4.10
C ALA A 396 -9.84 4.26 4.35
N LYS A 397 -8.52 4.06 4.30
CA LYS A 397 -7.55 5.14 4.41
C LYS A 397 -7.30 5.87 3.10
N SER A 398 -7.22 5.16 1.97
CA SER A 398 -6.90 5.73 0.66
C SER A 398 -8.10 6.44 0.00
N HIS A 399 -9.30 5.85 0.10
CA HIS A 399 -10.56 6.40 -0.43
C HIS A 399 -11.39 7.09 0.65
N TYR A 400 -10.71 7.80 1.55
CA TYR A 400 -11.37 8.46 2.67
C TYR A 400 -12.39 9.48 2.21
N ASP A 401 -13.56 9.43 2.82
CA ASP A 401 -14.65 10.36 2.63
C ASP A 401 -14.68 11.34 3.81
N PRO A 402 -14.63 12.66 3.58
CA PRO A 402 -14.52 13.68 4.63
C PRO A 402 -15.78 13.85 5.48
N ARG A 403 -16.89 13.14 5.19
CA ARG A 403 -18.11 13.22 6.00
C ARG A 403 -17.82 12.84 7.47
N PRO A 404 -18.18 13.70 8.44
CA PRO A 404 -17.77 13.58 9.85
C PRO A 404 -18.35 12.36 10.59
N GLN A 405 -19.29 11.61 9.98
CA GLN A 405 -19.93 10.44 10.57
C GLN A 405 -19.18 9.13 10.29
N LEU A 406 -18.20 9.12 9.39
CA LEU A 406 -17.53 7.91 8.95
C LEU A 406 -16.32 7.59 9.84
N HIS A 407 -16.44 6.54 10.65
CA HIS A 407 -15.39 6.10 11.54
C HIS A 407 -14.21 5.51 10.76
N ILE A 408 -13.02 6.11 10.90
CA ILE A 408 -11.78 5.56 10.33
C ILE A 408 -11.51 4.20 10.97
N LEU A 409 -11.42 3.13 10.17
CA LEU A 409 -10.97 1.83 10.67
C LEU A 409 -9.52 1.95 11.16
N THR A 410 -9.25 1.59 12.42
CA THR A 410 -7.90 1.62 13.00
C THR A 410 -7.27 0.23 13.00
N VAL A 411 -5.94 0.17 13.18
CA VAL A 411 -5.20 -1.11 13.31
C VAL A 411 -5.71 -1.93 14.51
N ARG A 412 -6.02 -1.26 15.64
CA ARG A 412 -6.54 -1.92 16.84
C ARG A 412 -7.94 -2.49 16.62
N GLU A 413 -8.82 -1.73 16.00
CA GLU A 413 -10.15 -2.22 15.64
C GLU A 413 -10.08 -3.36 14.62
N SER A 414 -9.16 -3.29 13.65
CA SER A 414 -8.95 -4.36 12.68
C SER A 414 -8.60 -5.67 13.39
N SER A 415 -7.70 -5.64 14.38
CA SER A 415 -7.39 -6.82 15.21
C SER A 415 -8.61 -7.28 16.02
N TRP A 416 -9.34 -6.35 16.64
CA TRP A 416 -10.54 -6.66 17.43
C TRP A 416 -11.66 -7.31 16.60
N LEU A 417 -11.93 -6.82 15.38
CA LEU A 417 -12.94 -7.35 14.47
C LEU A 417 -12.65 -8.77 13.99
N THR A 418 -11.40 -9.25 14.15
CA THR A 418 -11.04 -10.64 13.87
C THR A 418 -11.19 -11.56 15.08
N ASP A 419 -11.95 -11.14 16.10
CA ASP A 419 -12.08 -11.83 17.40
C ASP A 419 -10.71 -12.14 18.04
N GLN A 420 -9.75 -11.22 17.85
CA GLN A 420 -8.35 -11.37 18.26
C GLN A 420 -7.62 -12.60 17.70
N THR A 421 -8.12 -13.19 16.61
CA THR A 421 -7.39 -14.22 15.85
C THR A 421 -6.02 -13.69 15.40
N TYR A 422 -5.94 -12.40 15.08
CA TYR A 422 -4.69 -11.71 14.78
C TYR A 422 -4.47 -10.55 15.73
N GLN A 423 -3.22 -10.39 16.14
CA GLN A 423 -2.81 -9.32 17.03
C GLN A 423 -2.55 -8.02 16.26
N TYR A 424 -2.41 -6.92 16.99
CA TYR A 424 -2.12 -5.60 16.41
C TYR A 424 -0.90 -5.64 15.47
N GLU A 425 0.15 -6.37 15.85
CA GLU A 425 1.41 -6.48 15.12
C GLU A 425 1.24 -7.25 13.80
N ASP A 426 0.34 -8.23 13.78
CA ASP A 426 0.05 -9.00 12.57
C ASP A 426 -0.60 -8.11 11.51
N VAL A 427 -1.51 -7.22 11.93
CA VAL A 427 -2.13 -6.23 11.03
C VAL A 427 -1.08 -5.25 10.51
N VAL A 428 -0.20 -4.71 11.37
CA VAL A 428 0.89 -3.81 10.94
C VAL A 428 1.84 -4.49 9.95
N ARG A 429 2.21 -5.76 10.22
CA ARG A 429 3.06 -6.55 9.32
C ARG A 429 2.39 -6.78 7.98
N MET A 430 1.11 -7.16 7.99
CA MET A 430 0.34 -7.34 6.76
C MET A 430 0.21 -6.02 5.97
N MET A 431 0.04 -4.88 6.64
CA MET A 431 0.04 -3.56 5.98
C MET A 431 1.35 -3.34 5.22
N GLY A 432 2.48 -3.64 5.86
CA GLY A 432 3.80 -3.51 5.24
C GLY A 432 3.98 -4.46 4.05
N GLU A 433 3.50 -5.71 4.15
CA GLU A 433 3.53 -6.66 3.04
C GLU A 433 2.68 -6.20 1.84
N ILE A 434 1.47 -5.68 2.09
CA ILE A 434 0.58 -5.19 1.03
C ILE A 434 1.19 -3.95 0.35
N ILE A 435 1.59 -2.94 1.13
CA ILE A 435 2.16 -1.70 0.59
C ILE A 435 3.46 -1.97 -0.16
N ALA A 436 4.32 -2.84 0.35
CA ALA A 436 5.54 -3.28 -0.33
C ALA A 436 5.23 -3.99 -1.65
N THR A 437 4.25 -4.91 -1.64
CA THR A 437 3.82 -5.64 -2.85
C THR A 437 3.27 -4.70 -3.92
N PHE A 438 2.52 -3.67 -3.52
CA PHE A 438 1.97 -2.69 -4.46
C PHE A 438 2.96 -1.58 -4.80
N LYS A 439 4.14 -1.54 -4.15
CA LYS A 439 5.16 -0.49 -4.33
C LYS A 439 4.57 0.90 -4.08
N GLY A 440 3.78 1.04 -3.02
CA GLY A 440 3.09 2.29 -2.65
C GLY A 440 1.86 2.65 -3.50
N ASP A 441 1.52 1.83 -4.49
CA ASP A 441 0.39 2.06 -5.38
C ASP A 441 -0.94 1.60 -4.81
N LEU A 442 -1.51 2.39 -3.92
CA LEU A 442 -2.83 2.06 -3.37
C LEU A 442 -3.96 2.63 -4.23
N TRP A 443 -3.77 3.75 -4.91
CA TRP A 443 -4.84 4.29 -5.76
C TRP A 443 -4.89 3.53 -7.09
N MET A 444 -6.02 2.90 -7.37
CA MET A 444 -6.35 2.24 -8.64
C MET A 444 -7.83 2.50 -8.91
N PRO A 445 -8.26 2.72 -10.17
CA PRO A 445 -9.67 2.79 -10.48
C PRO A 445 -10.34 1.47 -10.13
N SER A 446 -11.38 1.55 -9.33
CA SER A 446 -12.22 0.42 -8.96
C SER A 446 -13.34 0.24 -9.98
N SER A 447 -13.97 -0.93 -9.97
CA SER A 447 -15.16 -1.19 -10.77
C SER A 447 -16.32 -0.22 -10.45
N TRP A 448 -16.33 0.35 -9.24
CA TRP A 448 -17.28 1.39 -8.83
C TRP A 448 -17.05 2.72 -9.57
N ASP A 449 -15.79 3.10 -9.82
CA ASP A 449 -15.46 4.33 -10.56
C ASP A 449 -16.02 4.27 -12.00
N TYR A 450 -15.94 3.11 -12.64
CA TYR A 450 -16.55 2.87 -13.95
C TYR A 450 -18.08 2.85 -13.90
N LEU A 451 -18.67 2.25 -12.87
CA LEU A 451 -20.13 2.26 -12.71
C LEU A 451 -20.66 3.70 -12.57
N ASN A 452 -19.99 4.55 -11.81
CA ASN A 452 -20.34 5.97 -11.68
C ASN A 452 -20.24 6.71 -13.02
N LEU A 453 -19.19 6.44 -13.81
CA LEU A 453 -19.09 7.00 -15.16
C LEU A 453 -20.24 6.51 -16.05
N LEU A 454 -20.54 5.21 -16.06
CA LEU A 454 -21.65 4.65 -16.85
C LEU A 454 -23.00 5.26 -16.46
N GLN A 455 -23.24 5.47 -15.16
CA GLN A 455 -24.45 6.13 -14.67
C GLN A 455 -24.50 7.62 -15.00
N SER A 456 -23.37 8.28 -15.30
CA SER A 456 -23.39 9.69 -15.69
C SER A 456 -23.68 9.89 -17.18
N PHE A 457 -23.58 8.85 -18.03
CA PHE A 457 -23.89 8.94 -19.46
C PHE A 457 -25.33 9.37 -19.74
N GLU A 458 -26.26 8.87 -18.93
CA GLU A 458 -27.70 9.08 -19.11
C GLU A 458 -28.35 9.42 -17.78
N GLU A 459 -29.52 10.07 -17.82
CA GLU A 459 -30.31 10.30 -16.61
C GLU A 459 -30.98 8.99 -16.17
N VAL A 460 -30.27 8.24 -15.34
CA VAL A 460 -30.75 6.96 -14.80
C VAL A 460 -31.66 7.19 -13.59
N SER A 461 -32.83 6.54 -13.57
CA SER A 461 -33.75 6.58 -12.43
C SER A 461 -33.10 6.06 -11.14
N LEU A 462 -33.59 6.53 -9.98
CA LEU A 462 -33.05 6.10 -8.69
C LEU A 462 -33.16 4.58 -8.48
N GLN A 463 -34.25 3.97 -8.96
CA GLN A 463 -34.46 2.52 -8.88
C GLN A 463 -33.39 1.76 -9.67
N THR A 464 -33.08 2.20 -10.89
CA THR A 464 -32.05 1.57 -11.72
C THR A 464 -30.66 1.77 -11.12
N LYS A 465 -30.37 2.92 -10.50
CA LYS A 465 -29.12 3.14 -9.75
C LYS A 465 -28.99 2.15 -8.60
N HIS A 466 -30.01 2.02 -7.75
CA HIS A 466 -30.00 1.07 -6.63
C HIS A 466 -29.85 -0.39 -7.11
N LEU A 467 -30.58 -0.78 -8.17
CA LEU A 467 -30.44 -2.12 -8.74
C LEU A 467 -29.03 -2.37 -9.28
N SER A 468 -28.44 -1.39 -9.97
CA SER A 468 -27.08 -1.50 -10.48
C SER A 468 -26.06 -1.63 -9.35
N HIS A 469 -26.22 -0.89 -8.24
CA HIS A 469 -25.34 -1.02 -7.07
C HIS A 469 -25.46 -2.41 -6.45
N TYR A 470 -26.68 -2.91 -6.27
CA TYR A 470 -26.92 -4.25 -5.74
C TYR A 470 -26.28 -5.35 -6.60
N LEU A 471 -26.49 -5.31 -7.91
CA LEU A 471 -25.86 -6.26 -8.84
C LEU A 471 -24.33 -6.14 -8.84
N HIS A 472 -23.82 -4.92 -8.73
CA HIS A 472 -22.39 -4.66 -8.64
C HIS A 472 -21.78 -5.24 -7.37
N ASP A 473 -22.44 -5.07 -6.23
CA ASP A 473 -21.99 -5.63 -4.95
C ASP A 473 -22.01 -7.17 -4.99
N LEU A 474 -23.06 -7.77 -5.57
CA LEU A 474 -23.10 -9.22 -5.78
C LEU A 474 -21.96 -9.72 -6.68
N SER A 475 -21.56 -8.94 -7.69
CA SER A 475 -20.47 -9.32 -8.57
C SER A 475 -19.12 -9.47 -7.84
N MET A 476 -18.93 -8.78 -6.70
CA MET A 476 -17.73 -8.91 -5.87
C MET A 476 -17.59 -10.26 -5.17
N LEU A 477 -18.68 -11.01 -5.01
CA LEU A 477 -18.64 -12.34 -4.38
C LEU A 477 -18.02 -13.36 -5.32
N PHE A 478 -18.43 -13.31 -6.58
CA PHE A 478 -18.04 -14.31 -7.57
C PHE A 478 -16.81 -13.89 -8.38
N THR A 479 -15.98 -14.87 -8.64
CA THR A 479 -14.71 -14.71 -9.35
C THR A 479 -14.86 -14.77 -10.87
N CYS A 480 -15.97 -15.33 -11.35
CA CYS A 480 -16.31 -15.42 -12.76
C CYS A 480 -16.69 -14.08 -13.38
N PHE A 481 -17.12 -13.09 -12.60
CA PHE A 481 -17.28 -11.74 -13.07
C PHE A 481 -15.91 -11.08 -13.13
N GLY A 482 -15.42 -10.87 -14.36
CA GLY A 482 -14.17 -10.15 -14.61
C GLY A 482 -14.25 -8.76 -13.97
N ARG A 483 -13.38 -8.51 -13.00
CA ARG A 483 -13.34 -7.23 -12.30
C ARG A 483 -12.51 -6.27 -13.11
N LEU A 484 -13.18 -5.20 -13.55
CA LEU A 484 -12.58 -4.06 -14.23
C LEU A 484 -11.39 -3.52 -13.44
#